data_AF-A0A132PB43-F1
#
_entry.id   AF-A0A132PB43-F1
#
_cell.length_a   1.000
_cell.length_b   1.000
_cell.length_c   1.000
_cell.angle_alpha   90.00
_cell.angle_beta   90.00
_cell.angle_gamma   90.00
#
_symmetry.space_group_name_H-M   'P 1'
#
loop_
_entity.id
_entity.type
_entity.pdbx_description
1 polymer ?
#
loop_
_entity_poly.entity_id
_entity_poly.type
_entity_poly.pdbx_seq_one_letter_code
_entity_poly.pdbx_strand_id
1 'polypeptide(L)'
;MSPHPRDRDLESDLAEQLGFLASSASAFDLGQLPESKRIALVIRVLVHDTNISHSLLDQLGIKNSLSWADSTPAIDRDPNIVGRSPGLTTMGPGPTGMVFRPRYFEQIEQSPTTRYVPFTDWWERAVILDGNGNEFSRKSLVLAMTNKDGGAHIDRLNAAMYDFIHSNSAGFVSISVPEPGSPGGAAEPVPTPVYASIRTIAEELLLTLQRSGRQVPRSTVVPELGMIDSFTAGDHTGNVLEPDLSREDASHTSIQFGSLPGVTFRLSRLQSAQSDPAFDGEIPAGWLAIVGTRDSSGEVVHQSGGAGPTETDTAPPDVPHDFEIPAANDMVTFGFDNFPQATFTATRASTEQVTESPWGKSVRGAGWIELFITLNGATWPLSGFAGPPA
;
A
#
# COMPACT_ATOMS: atom_id res chain seq x y z
N MET A 1 -0.14 21.74 47.34
CA MET A 1 0.45 23.09 47.18
C MET A 1 -0.54 23.91 46.39
N SER A 2 -0.89 25.12 46.84
CA SER A 2 -1.75 26.01 46.07
C SER A 2 -0.98 26.56 44.86
N PRO A 3 -1.58 26.61 43.66
CA PRO A 3 -0.88 27.09 42.46
C PRO A 3 -0.50 28.57 42.62
N HIS A 4 0.74 28.89 42.28
CA HIS A 4 1.28 30.25 42.26
C HIS A 4 0.68 31.03 41.07
N PRO A 5 0.48 32.36 41.15
CA PRO A 5 -0.08 33.17 40.05
C PRO A 5 0.70 33.19 38.72
N ARG A 6 1.83 32.49 38.65
CA ARG A 6 2.68 32.32 37.46
C ARG A 6 2.78 30.86 37.02
N ASP A 7 2.12 29.95 37.73
CA ASP A 7 2.06 28.55 37.34
C ASP A 7 1.18 28.47 36.10
N ARG A 8 1.76 27.96 35.03
CA ARG A 8 1.10 27.84 33.75
C ARG A 8 0.06 26.73 33.83
N ASP A 9 -1.15 26.98 33.34
CA ASP A 9 -2.17 25.95 33.21
C ASP A 9 -1.86 25.09 31.97
N LEU A 10 -1.06 24.04 32.17
CA LEU A 10 -0.61 23.16 31.10
C LEU A 10 -1.75 22.42 30.39
N GLU A 11 -2.88 22.22 31.08
CA GLU A 11 -4.08 21.60 30.48
C GLU A 11 -4.79 22.60 29.56
N SER A 12 -4.88 23.86 29.98
CA SER A 12 -5.35 24.96 29.12
C SER A 12 -4.43 25.16 27.91
N ASP A 13 -3.12 25.11 28.11
CA ASP A 13 -2.15 25.17 26.99
C ASP A 13 -2.35 23.99 26.02
N LEU A 14 -2.61 22.79 26.54
CA LEU A 14 -2.83 21.61 25.70
C LEU A 14 -4.09 21.79 24.86
N ALA A 15 -5.18 22.25 25.48
CA ALA A 15 -6.42 22.54 24.76
C ALA A 15 -6.21 23.61 23.67
N GLU A 16 -5.43 24.65 23.93
CA GLU A 16 -5.08 25.67 22.94
C GLU A 16 -4.27 25.07 21.76
N GLN A 17 -3.23 24.29 22.06
CA GLN A 17 -2.43 23.63 21.02
C GLN A 17 -3.27 22.69 20.17
N LEU A 18 -4.18 21.91 20.78
CA LEU A 18 -5.12 21.07 20.04
C LEU A 18 -6.08 21.89 19.16
N GLY A 19 -6.51 23.07 19.62
CA GLY A 19 -7.30 24.01 18.81
C GLY A 19 -6.55 24.55 17.58
N PHE A 20 -5.26 24.85 17.73
CA PHE A 20 -4.40 25.21 16.59
C PHE A 20 -4.22 24.04 15.63
N LEU A 21 -3.99 22.83 16.16
CA LEU A 21 -3.84 21.61 15.36
C LEU A 21 -5.09 21.36 14.51
N ALA A 22 -6.28 21.45 15.13
CA ALA A 22 -7.55 21.25 14.45
C ALA A 22 -7.80 22.29 13.34
N SER A 23 -7.51 23.55 13.61
CA SER A 23 -7.72 24.65 12.65
C SER A 23 -6.85 24.47 11.41
N SER A 24 -5.55 24.18 11.60
CA SER A 24 -4.63 23.90 10.50
C SER A 24 -4.94 22.58 9.78
N ALA A 25 -5.39 21.55 10.50
CA ALA A 25 -5.86 20.30 9.91
C ALA A 25 -7.07 20.51 8.99
N SER A 26 -8.08 21.27 9.42
CA SER A 26 -9.24 21.59 8.57
C SER A 26 -8.85 22.37 7.32
N ALA A 27 -7.94 23.35 7.44
CA ALA A 27 -7.45 24.10 6.27
C ALA A 27 -6.65 23.22 5.31
N PHE A 28 -5.82 22.31 5.84
CA PHE A 28 -5.12 21.30 5.05
C PHE A 28 -6.10 20.41 4.28
N ASP A 29 -7.12 19.91 4.96
CA ASP A 29 -8.14 19.01 4.40
C ASP A 29 -8.99 19.72 3.30
N LEU A 30 -9.06 21.05 3.32
CA LEU A 30 -9.63 21.90 2.25
C LEU A 30 -8.65 22.19 1.09
N GLY A 31 -7.49 21.55 1.06
CA GLY A 31 -6.49 21.65 0.00
C GLY A 31 -5.33 22.62 0.26
N GLN A 32 -5.28 23.26 1.43
CA GLN A 32 -4.16 24.15 1.79
C GLN A 32 -2.96 23.35 2.32
N LEU A 33 -2.33 22.54 1.45
CA LEU A 33 -1.23 21.64 1.81
C LEU A 33 -0.09 22.28 2.63
N PRO A 34 0.31 23.56 2.43
CA PRO A 34 1.33 24.21 3.26
C PRO A 34 0.99 24.29 4.75
N GLU A 35 -0.29 24.17 5.14
CA GLU A 35 -0.70 24.11 6.55
C GLU A 35 -0.08 22.93 7.30
N SER A 36 0.37 21.89 6.59
CA SER A 36 1.20 20.82 7.17
C SER A 36 2.41 21.35 7.94
N LYS A 37 3.00 22.50 7.56
CA LYS A 37 4.10 23.12 8.31
C LYS A 37 3.67 23.63 9.69
N ARG A 38 2.45 24.18 9.79
CA ARG A 38 1.85 24.62 11.06
C ARG A 38 1.42 23.43 11.91
N ILE A 39 0.88 22.38 11.28
CA ILE A 39 0.61 21.09 11.93
C ILE A 39 1.89 20.52 12.55
N ALA A 40 2.99 20.46 11.79
CA ALA A 40 4.29 19.99 12.27
C ALA A 40 4.80 20.81 13.47
N LEU A 41 4.65 22.14 13.42
CA LEU A 41 5.05 23.01 14.53
C LEU A 41 4.31 22.66 15.82
N VAL A 42 2.98 22.46 15.76
CA VAL A 42 2.19 22.09 16.93
C VAL A 42 2.60 20.71 17.44
N ILE A 43 2.79 19.71 16.56
CA ILE A 43 3.29 18.38 16.95
C ILE A 43 4.62 18.52 17.71
N ARG A 44 5.57 19.29 17.18
CA ARG A 44 6.87 19.52 17.82
C ARG A 44 6.71 20.09 19.24
N VAL A 45 5.85 21.10 19.42
CA VAL A 45 5.58 21.70 20.74
C VAL A 45 5.02 20.66 21.71
N LEU A 46 4.15 19.77 21.23
CA LEU A 46 3.51 18.76 22.07
C LEU A 46 4.46 17.64 22.47
N VAL A 47 5.39 17.21 21.60
CA VAL A 47 6.10 15.92 21.79
C VAL A 47 7.62 16.00 21.82
N HIS A 48 8.23 17.02 21.22
CA HIS A 48 9.67 17.07 21.02
C HIS A 48 10.40 17.86 22.11
N ASP A 49 11.27 17.18 22.85
CA ASP A 49 12.19 17.85 23.77
C ASP A 49 13.54 18.16 23.12
N THR A 50 14.21 19.13 23.70
CA THR A 50 15.62 19.44 23.51
C THR A 50 16.28 19.59 24.87
N ASN A 51 17.60 19.79 24.91
CA ASN A 51 18.32 20.00 26.18
C ASN A 51 17.85 21.22 26.99
N ILE A 52 17.13 22.16 26.37
CA ILE A 52 16.74 23.44 27.00
C ILE A 52 15.24 23.75 26.87
N SER A 53 14.47 22.89 26.20
CA SER A 53 13.04 23.08 25.97
C SER A 53 12.36 21.74 26.08
N HIS A 54 11.38 21.67 26.99
CA HIS A 54 10.57 20.48 27.24
C HIS A 54 9.25 20.61 26.50
N SER A 55 8.83 19.53 25.87
CA SER A 55 7.53 19.43 25.21
C SER A 55 6.38 19.48 26.22
N LEU A 56 5.19 19.89 25.77
CA LEU A 56 4.05 20.04 26.66
C LEU A 56 3.62 18.71 27.31
N LEU A 57 3.65 17.60 26.56
CA LEU A 57 3.28 16.29 27.10
C LEU A 57 4.33 15.74 28.09
N ASP A 58 5.59 16.16 27.98
CA ASP A 58 6.64 15.86 28.96
C ASP A 58 6.43 16.65 30.25
N GLN A 59 6.12 17.95 30.14
CA GLN A 59 5.80 18.80 31.29
C GLN A 59 4.54 18.34 32.03
N LEU A 60 3.55 17.77 31.31
CA LEU A 60 2.38 17.12 31.89
C LEU A 60 2.69 15.74 32.51
N GLY A 61 3.88 15.19 32.31
CA GLY A 61 4.30 13.89 32.85
C GLY A 61 3.61 12.67 32.23
N ILE A 62 2.98 12.83 31.06
CA ILE A 62 2.20 11.76 30.41
C ILE A 62 2.88 11.15 29.18
N LYS A 63 3.81 11.86 28.54
CA LYS A 63 4.33 11.44 27.23
C LYS A 63 4.82 9.99 27.17
N ASN A 64 5.57 9.56 28.18
CA ASN A 64 6.17 8.22 28.24
C ASN A 64 5.23 7.16 28.83
N SER A 65 4.08 7.54 29.39
CA SER A 65 3.06 6.59 29.88
C SER A 65 1.98 6.27 28.83
N LEU A 66 1.93 7.03 27.73
CA LEU A 66 1.03 6.79 26.62
C LEU A 66 1.50 5.62 25.75
N SER A 67 0.54 4.85 25.23
CA SER A 67 0.76 3.88 24.15
C SER A 67 0.40 4.55 22.83
N TRP A 68 1.41 4.90 22.04
CA TRP A 68 1.29 5.74 20.86
C TRP A 68 0.76 4.96 19.66
N ALA A 69 -0.29 5.47 19.03
CA ALA A 69 -0.84 4.91 17.80
C ALA A 69 0.18 5.00 16.67
N ASP A 70 0.51 3.86 16.09
CA ASP A 70 1.46 3.72 15.00
C ASP A 70 0.74 3.08 13.82
N SER A 71 0.33 3.92 12.87
CA SER A 71 -0.40 3.52 11.68
C SER A 71 0.53 3.11 10.54
N THR A 72 1.83 2.95 10.79
CA THR A 72 2.77 2.65 9.71
C THR A 72 2.99 1.15 9.62
N PRO A 73 2.84 0.56 8.42
CA PRO A 73 3.23 -0.82 8.21
C PRO A 73 4.75 -0.97 8.35
N ALA A 74 5.23 -2.20 8.49
CA ALA A 74 6.65 -2.51 8.40
C ALA A 74 7.20 -2.10 7.03
N ILE A 75 8.41 -1.53 7.03
CA ILE A 75 9.11 -1.21 5.79
C ILE A 75 9.54 -2.53 5.14
N ASP A 76 9.04 -2.78 3.94
CA ASP A 76 9.54 -3.86 3.11
C ASP A 76 10.89 -3.47 2.51
N ARG A 77 11.89 -4.33 2.72
CA ARG A 77 13.27 -4.10 2.27
C ARG A 77 13.63 -4.91 1.04
N ASP A 78 12.70 -5.66 0.45
CA ASP A 78 12.94 -6.33 -0.82
C ASP A 78 13.20 -5.28 -1.90
N PRO A 79 14.38 -5.31 -2.56
CA PRO A 79 14.70 -4.35 -3.58
C PRO A 79 13.78 -4.42 -4.81
N ASN A 80 13.09 -5.53 -5.02
CA ASN A 80 12.24 -5.81 -6.17
C ASN A 80 10.80 -5.32 -6.00
N ILE A 81 10.40 -4.88 -4.81
CA ILE A 81 9.05 -4.35 -4.57
C ILE A 81 9.03 -2.86 -4.93
N VAL A 82 8.28 -2.55 -6.00
CA VAL A 82 8.00 -1.17 -6.42
C VAL A 82 6.91 -0.61 -5.51
N GLY A 83 7.28 0.33 -4.64
CA GLY A 83 6.40 0.88 -3.60
C GLY A 83 6.61 0.20 -2.25
N ARG A 84 7.76 0.46 -1.63
CA ARG A 84 8.26 -0.18 -0.39
C ARG A 84 7.53 0.25 0.89
N SER A 85 6.20 0.24 0.85
CA SER A 85 5.22 0.83 1.78
C SER A 85 4.82 2.28 1.42
N PRO A 86 3.52 2.65 1.48
CA PRO A 86 3.10 4.06 1.37
C PRO A 86 3.38 4.83 2.69
N GLY A 87 4.00 4.17 3.67
CA GLY A 87 4.47 4.72 4.94
C GLY A 87 3.32 5.29 5.78
N LEU A 88 3.34 6.61 5.95
CA LEU A 88 2.33 7.37 6.69
C LEU A 88 1.15 7.82 5.82
N THR A 89 1.01 7.32 4.60
CA THR A 89 0.03 7.84 3.64
C THR A 89 -0.79 6.72 3.02
N THR A 90 -1.88 7.10 2.37
CA THR A 90 -2.58 6.28 1.38
C THR A 90 -2.35 6.87 -0.01
N MET A 91 -2.51 6.06 -1.05
CA MET A 91 -2.37 6.49 -2.44
C MET A 91 -3.63 6.21 -3.23
N GLY A 92 -4.05 7.13 -4.07
CA GLY A 92 -5.21 6.91 -4.93
C GLY A 92 -5.39 7.99 -6.00
N PRO A 93 -6.44 7.87 -6.83
CA PRO A 93 -6.73 8.84 -7.88
C PRO A 93 -7.14 10.18 -7.27
N GLY A 94 -6.51 11.25 -7.76
CA GLY A 94 -6.90 12.64 -7.50
C GLY A 94 -7.33 13.35 -8.78
N PRO A 95 -7.76 14.62 -8.69
CA PRO A 95 -8.34 15.36 -9.83
C PRO A 95 -7.43 15.49 -11.05
N THR A 96 -6.11 15.41 -10.85
CA THR A 96 -5.08 15.59 -11.88
C THR A 96 -4.10 14.42 -11.97
N GLY A 97 -4.44 13.26 -11.41
CA GLY A 97 -3.57 12.08 -11.36
C GLY A 97 -3.41 11.50 -9.96
N MET A 98 -2.45 10.61 -9.79
CA MET A 98 -2.19 9.94 -8.50
C MET A 98 -1.76 10.95 -7.42
N VAL A 99 -2.30 10.79 -6.21
CA VAL A 99 -1.98 11.63 -5.05
C VAL A 99 -1.78 10.82 -3.78
N PHE A 100 -0.94 11.34 -2.89
CA PHE A 100 -0.89 10.88 -1.50
C PHE A 100 -1.96 11.57 -0.67
N ARG A 101 -2.61 10.81 0.20
CA ARG A 101 -3.59 11.30 1.18
C ARG A 101 -3.20 10.86 2.60
N PRO A 102 -3.59 11.63 3.62
CA PRO A 102 -3.41 11.21 5.01
C PRO A 102 -4.29 10.00 5.35
N ARG A 103 -3.91 9.28 6.40
CA ARG A 103 -4.79 8.35 7.11
C ARG A 103 -5.48 9.12 8.23
N TYR A 104 -6.81 9.09 8.27
CA TYR A 104 -7.60 9.80 9.29
C TYR A 104 -7.86 8.94 10.52
N PHE A 105 -8.23 9.60 11.63
CA PHE A 105 -8.51 9.00 12.94
C PHE A 105 -9.16 7.61 12.89
N GLU A 106 -10.34 7.52 12.26
CA GLU A 106 -11.13 6.29 12.23
C GLU A 106 -10.45 5.19 11.41
N GLN A 107 -9.79 5.56 10.30
CA GLN A 107 -9.03 4.61 9.48
C GLN A 107 -7.85 4.04 10.27
N ILE A 108 -7.14 4.88 11.03
CA ILE A 108 -6.03 4.42 11.87
C ILE A 108 -6.58 3.51 12.98
N GLU A 109 -7.67 3.90 13.65
CA GLU A 109 -8.23 3.13 14.76
C GLU A 109 -8.77 1.76 14.34
N GLN A 110 -9.37 1.67 13.15
CA GLN A 110 -9.98 0.44 12.62
C GLN A 110 -9.00 -0.45 11.84
N SER A 111 -7.82 0.07 11.48
CA SER A 111 -6.84 -0.67 10.69
C SER A 111 -6.23 -1.83 11.49
N PRO A 112 -6.25 -3.07 10.97
CA PRO A 112 -5.67 -4.22 11.67
C PRO A 112 -4.14 -4.12 11.84
N THR A 113 -3.48 -3.32 11.01
CA THR A 113 -2.03 -3.08 11.06
C THR A 113 -1.60 -1.99 12.03
N THR A 114 -2.56 -1.30 12.68
CA THR A 114 -2.22 -0.24 13.64
C THR A 114 -1.67 -0.85 14.92
N ARG A 115 -0.46 -0.41 15.30
CA ARG A 115 0.22 -0.83 16.52
C ARG A 115 0.12 0.25 17.59
N TYR A 116 0.30 -0.13 18.84
CA TYR A 116 0.40 0.79 19.96
C TYR A 116 1.76 0.60 20.64
N VAL A 117 2.64 1.58 20.48
CA VAL A 117 4.07 1.43 20.78
C VAL A 117 4.55 2.48 21.80
N PRO A 118 5.70 2.27 22.46
CA PRO A 118 6.33 3.32 23.27
C PRO A 118 6.66 4.58 22.45
N PHE A 119 6.73 5.74 23.12
CA PHE A 119 7.01 7.02 22.45
C PHE A 119 8.28 6.99 21.59
N THR A 120 9.36 6.40 22.10
CA THR A 120 10.64 6.31 21.36
C THR A 120 10.47 5.57 20.04
N ASP A 121 9.73 4.45 20.05
CA ASP A 121 9.49 3.66 18.85
C ASP A 121 8.60 4.43 17.86
N TRP A 122 7.53 5.07 18.35
CA TRP A 122 6.67 5.89 17.50
C TRP A 122 7.46 7.05 16.85
N TRP A 123 8.29 7.73 17.63
CA TRP A 123 8.94 8.97 17.22
C TRP A 123 10.19 8.75 16.36
N GLU A 124 11.03 7.78 16.73
CA GLU A 124 12.38 7.63 16.17
C GLU A 124 12.50 6.54 15.10
N ARG A 125 11.60 5.55 15.09
CA ARG A 125 11.65 4.45 14.11
C ARG A 125 11.46 4.98 12.68
N ALA A 126 12.18 4.38 11.74
CA ALA A 126 11.96 4.60 10.32
C ALA A 126 10.54 4.16 9.91
N VAL A 127 9.85 5.03 9.19
CA VAL A 127 8.47 4.84 8.72
C VAL A 127 8.31 4.99 7.22
N ILE A 128 9.29 5.61 6.55
CA ILE A 128 9.34 5.74 5.10
C ILE A 128 10.74 5.34 4.64
N LEU A 129 10.79 4.55 3.58
CA LEU A 129 11.99 4.27 2.79
C LEU A 129 11.77 4.84 1.40
N ASP A 130 12.59 5.82 0.99
CA ASP A 130 12.47 6.41 -0.34
C ASP A 130 13.13 5.55 -1.43
N GLY A 131 12.94 5.93 -2.70
CA GLY A 131 13.52 5.23 -3.85
C GLY A 131 15.05 5.29 -3.91
N ASN A 132 15.68 6.21 -3.16
CA ASN A 132 17.13 6.32 -3.03
C ASN A 132 17.70 5.47 -1.87
N GLY A 133 16.83 4.80 -1.10
CA GLY A 133 17.23 3.99 0.05
C GLY A 133 17.42 4.79 1.35
N ASN A 134 16.96 6.04 1.40
CA ASN A 134 16.97 6.83 2.63
C ASN A 134 15.78 6.49 3.51
N GLU A 135 16.02 6.34 4.81
CA GLU A 135 15.00 6.11 5.81
C GLU A 135 14.61 7.42 6.53
N PHE A 136 13.31 7.63 6.71
CA PHE A 136 12.76 8.80 7.40
C PHE A 136 11.87 8.36 8.57
N SER A 137 12.09 8.96 9.73
CA SER A 137 11.25 8.82 10.93
C SER A 137 10.27 9.98 11.08
N ARG A 138 9.22 9.80 11.90
CA ARG A 138 8.28 10.89 12.25
C ARG A 138 9.00 12.12 12.78
N LYS A 139 10.00 11.89 13.66
CA LYS A 139 10.91 12.94 14.16
C LYS A 139 11.58 13.71 13.03
N SER A 140 12.19 13.01 12.07
CA SER A 140 12.91 13.66 10.97
C SER A 140 11.98 14.52 10.11
N LEU A 141 10.79 14.02 9.80
CA LEU A 141 9.79 14.71 8.98
C LEU A 141 9.28 15.97 9.68
N VAL A 142 8.84 15.85 10.93
CA VAL A 142 8.32 16.99 11.71
C VAL A 142 9.40 18.05 11.88
N LEU A 143 10.63 17.67 12.27
CA LEU A 143 11.70 18.65 12.48
C LEU A 143 12.15 19.32 11.19
N ALA A 144 12.16 18.62 10.06
CA ALA A 144 12.46 19.22 8.76
C ALA A 144 11.41 20.27 8.39
N MET A 145 10.12 19.91 8.48
CA MET A 145 9.00 20.79 8.13
C MET A 145 8.91 22.01 9.05
N THR A 146 9.16 21.83 10.34
CA THR A 146 9.12 22.94 11.30
C THR A 146 10.36 23.83 11.22
N ASN A 147 11.57 23.26 11.24
CA ASN A 147 12.77 24.05 11.51
C ASN A 147 13.53 24.48 10.24
N LYS A 148 13.33 23.78 9.12
CA LYS A 148 14.17 23.97 7.92
C LYS A 148 13.35 24.43 6.72
N ASP A 149 12.13 23.90 6.57
CA ASP A 149 11.28 24.21 5.41
C ASP A 149 10.25 25.32 5.67
N GLY A 150 10.44 26.16 6.69
CA GLY A 150 9.66 27.39 6.86
C GLY A 150 8.41 27.31 7.72
N GLY A 151 8.24 26.28 8.55
CA GLY A 151 7.17 26.27 9.57
C GLY A 151 7.41 27.27 10.71
N ALA A 152 8.62 27.28 11.26
CA ALA A 152 9.09 28.22 12.28
C ALA A 152 10.38 28.93 11.86
N HIS A 153 11.25 28.22 11.14
CA HIS A 153 12.48 28.75 10.56
C HIS A 153 12.67 28.20 9.14
N ILE A 154 13.36 28.98 8.30
CA ILE A 154 13.85 28.56 6.99
C ILE A 154 15.36 28.40 7.09
N ASP A 155 15.86 27.20 6.82
CA ASP A 155 17.28 26.88 6.87
C ASP A 155 17.57 25.66 5.97
N ARG A 156 18.84 25.32 5.76
CA ARG A 156 19.25 24.25 4.84
C ARG A 156 18.78 22.88 5.33
N LEU A 157 18.10 22.15 4.45
CA LEU A 157 17.85 20.72 4.58
C LEU A 157 19.13 19.94 4.26
N ASN A 158 19.28 18.75 4.84
CA ASN A 158 20.28 17.79 4.35
C ASN A 158 19.83 17.26 2.97
N ALA A 159 20.75 16.67 2.21
CA ALA A 159 20.48 16.22 0.84
C ALA A 159 19.27 15.26 0.77
N ALA A 160 19.26 14.21 1.60
CA ALA A 160 18.18 13.22 1.60
C ALA A 160 16.80 13.83 1.84
N MET A 161 16.66 14.72 2.83
CA MET A 161 15.38 15.38 3.13
C MET A 161 15.00 16.42 2.08
N TYR A 162 15.99 17.11 1.50
CA TYR A 162 15.75 18.02 0.38
C TYR A 162 15.17 17.25 -0.81
N ASP A 163 15.78 16.13 -1.17
CA ASP A 163 15.34 15.30 -2.30
C ASP A 163 13.95 14.71 -2.06
N PHE A 164 13.65 14.35 -0.80
CA PHE A 164 12.34 13.82 -0.40
C PHE A 164 11.21 14.85 -0.47
N ILE A 165 11.47 16.09 -0.06
CA ILE A 165 10.46 17.17 -0.08
C ILE A 165 10.34 17.78 -1.48
N HIS A 166 11.46 18.00 -2.18
CA HIS A 166 11.53 18.87 -3.35
C HIS A 166 11.93 18.17 -4.66
N SER A 167 12.43 16.94 -4.63
CA SER A 167 12.95 16.25 -5.82
C SER A 167 12.38 14.86 -6.05
N ASN A 168 11.21 14.57 -5.46
CA ASN A 168 10.48 13.32 -5.64
C ASN A 168 11.32 12.05 -5.40
N SER A 169 12.20 12.05 -4.39
CA SER A 169 12.97 10.84 -4.07
C SER A 169 12.10 9.67 -3.62
N ALA A 170 10.82 9.91 -3.26
CA ALA A 170 9.82 8.87 -3.06
C ALA A 170 9.66 7.95 -4.30
N GLY A 171 9.97 8.44 -5.50
CA GLY A 171 10.10 7.63 -6.70
C GLY A 171 8.79 7.35 -7.44
N PHE A 172 7.68 7.99 -7.05
CA PHE A 172 6.38 7.80 -7.68
C PHE A 172 6.16 8.81 -8.81
N VAL A 173 5.76 8.31 -9.97
CA VAL A 173 5.41 9.13 -11.13
C VAL A 173 4.02 8.76 -11.64
N SER A 174 3.23 9.76 -11.99
CA SER A 174 1.98 9.60 -12.72
C SER A 174 2.30 9.53 -14.21
N ILE A 175 1.91 8.45 -14.86
CA ILE A 175 2.04 8.30 -16.30
C ILE A 175 0.73 8.74 -16.93
N SER A 176 0.74 9.89 -17.60
CA SER A 176 -0.42 10.36 -18.36
C SER A 176 -0.65 9.45 -19.55
N VAL A 177 -1.87 8.93 -19.71
CA VAL A 177 -2.24 8.19 -20.93
C VAL A 177 -2.22 9.18 -22.10
N PRO A 178 -1.45 8.95 -23.18
CA PRO A 178 -1.45 9.86 -24.32
C PRO A 178 -2.83 9.91 -25.00
N GLU A 179 -3.24 11.09 -25.46
CA GLU A 179 -4.31 11.20 -26.45
C GLU A 179 -3.89 10.48 -27.75
N PRO A 180 -4.83 9.87 -28.50
CA PRO A 180 -4.52 9.19 -29.76
C PRO A 180 -3.76 10.10 -30.72
N GLY A 181 -2.54 9.69 -31.10
CA GLY A 181 -1.69 10.43 -32.05
C GLY A 181 -0.65 11.36 -31.43
N SER A 182 -0.58 11.48 -30.10
CA SER A 182 0.51 12.19 -29.41
C SER A 182 1.61 11.22 -28.95
N PRO A 183 2.89 11.63 -28.96
CA PRO A 183 3.93 10.88 -28.27
C PRO A 183 3.54 10.76 -26.79
N GLY A 184 3.72 9.57 -26.20
CA GLY A 184 3.36 9.23 -24.82
C GLY A 184 3.52 10.40 -23.83
N GLY A 185 2.50 10.66 -23.00
CA GLY A 185 2.56 11.72 -22.02
C GLY A 185 3.79 11.57 -21.12
N ALA A 186 4.45 12.68 -20.79
CA ALA A 186 5.60 12.67 -19.89
C ALA A 186 5.19 12.05 -18.55
N ALA A 187 6.07 11.24 -17.97
CA ALA A 187 5.92 10.78 -16.59
C ALA A 187 6.09 12.01 -15.68
N GLU A 188 5.02 12.39 -14.99
CA GLU A 188 5.02 13.55 -14.10
C GLU A 188 5.22 13.08 -12.65
N PRO A 189 6.11 13.70 -11.87
CA PRO A 189 6.28 13.38 -10.45
C PRO A 189 4.96 13.46 -9.67
N VAL A 190 4.67 12.42 -8.87
CA VAL A 190 3.63 12.54 -7.85
C VAL A 190 4.14 13.52 -6.78
N PRO A 191 3.33 14.48 -6.31
CA PRO A 191 3.73 15.41 -5.26
C PRO A 191 4.23 14.69 -4.00
N THR A 192 5.16 15.30 -3.26
CA THR A 192 5.79 14.69 -2.08
C THR A 192 4.77 14.14 -1.07
N PRO A 193 5.00 12.93 -0.49
CA PRO A 193 4.11 12.37 0.53
C PRO A 193 4.23 13.08 1.90
N VAL A 194 5.21 13.96 2.09
CA VAL A 194 5.50 14.61 3.39
C VAL A 194 4.29 15.34 3.96
N TYR A 195 3.55 16.06 3.12
CA TYR A 195 2.39 16.83 3.56
C TYR A 195 1.30 15.96 4.16
N ALA A 196 0.93 14.89 3.45
CA ALA A 196 0.00 13.88 3.95
C ALA A 196 0.55 13.15 5.18
N SER A 197 1.86 12.85 5.19
CA SER A 197 2.52 12.17 6.30
C SER A 197 2.41 12.97 7.61
N ILE A 198 2.66 14.27 7.58
CA ILE A 198 2.52 15.15 8.77
C ILE A 198 1.07 15.17 9.25
N ARG A 199 0.10 15.19 8.33
CA ARG A 199 -1.32 15.17 8.67
C ARG A 199 -1.73 13.84 9.32
N THR A 200 -1.18 12.71 8.88
CA THR A 200 -1.33 11.40 9.54
C THR A 200 -0.70 11.36 10.94
N ILE A 201 0.51 11.91 11.11
CA ILE A 201 1.17 12.00 12.43
C ILE A 201 0.30 12.78 13.43
N ALA A 202 -0.41 13.82 12.96
CA ALA A 202 -1.37 14.53 13.79
C ALA A 202 -2.55 13.64 14.23
N GLU A 203 -3.08 12.80 13.33
CA GLU A 203 -4.16 11.87 13.65
C GLU A 203 -3.73 10.78 14.63
N GLU A 204 -2.53 10.24 14.46
CA GLU A 204 -1.93 9.30 15.42
C GLU A 204 -1.79 9.92 16.82
N LEU A 205 -1.34 11.19 16.90
CA LEU A 205 -1.23 11.93 18.15
C LEU A 205 -2.61 12.13 18.79
N LEU A 206 -3.61 12.55 18.01
CA LEU A 206 -4.99 12.75 18.48
C LEU A 206 -5.59 11.44 18.98
N LEU A 207 -5.43 10.34 18.25
CA LEU A 207 -5.88 9.01 18.65
C LEU A 207 -5.21 8.55 19.94
N THR A 208 -3.90 8.78 20.08
CA THR A 208 -3.14 8.45 21.29
C THR A 208 -3.71 9.18 22.52
N LEU A 209 -3.95 10.49 22.41
CA LEU A 209 -4.51 11.29 23.50
C LEU A 209 -5.98 10.91 23.80
N GLN A 210 -6.78 10.62 22.77
CA GLN A 210 -8.17 10.17 22.92
C GLN A 210 -8.24 8.87 23.72
N ARG A 211 -7.39 7.89 23.38
CA ARG A 211 -7.31 6.60 24.08
C ARG A 211 -6.82 6.72 25.52
N SER A 212 -6.10 7.79 25.85
CA SER A 212 -5.73 8.11 27.23
C SER A 212 -6.88 8.76 28.03
N GLY A 213 -8.09 8.85 27.47
CA GLY A 213 -9.27 9.44 28.09
C GLY A 213 -9.38 10.96 27.93
N ARG A 214 -8.53 11.60 27.12
CA ARG A 214 -8.58 13.05 26.90
C ARG A 214 -9.57 13.41 25.80
N GLN A 215 -10.19 14.58 25.94
CA GLN A 215 -11.00 15.15 24.87
C GLN A 215 -10.07 15.72 23.80
N VAL A 216 -10.31 15.35 22.55
CA VAL A 216 -9.53 15.82 21.40
C VAL A 216 -10.45 16.24 20.26
N PRO A 217 -10.02 17.19 19.41
CA PRO A 217 -10.70 17.45 18.15
C PRO A 217 -10.74 16.19 17.27
N ARG A 218 -11.83 15.99 16.53
CA ARG A 218 -11.97 14.89 15.56
C ARG A 218 -12.07 15.43 14.15
N SER A 219 -11.41 14.77 13.21
CA SER A 219 -11.64 15.01 11.79
C SER A 219 -13.06 14.59 11.41
N THR A 220 -13.73 15.40 10.59
CA THR A 220 -15.02 15.08 9.98
C THR A 220 -14.87 14.62 8.53
N VAL A 221 -13.64 14.40 8.08
CA VAL A 221 -13.36 13.98 6.71
C VAL A 221 -13.73 12.52 6.55
N VAL A 222 -14.61 12.23 5.61
CA VAL A 222 -14.91 10.86 5.18
C VAL A 222 -13.82 10.43 4.20
N PRO A 223 -13.12 9.31 4.43
CA PRO A 223 -12.13 8.83 3.49
C PRO A 223 -12.72 8.56 2.12
N GLU A 224 -11.97 8.91 1.07
CA GLU A 224 -12.35 8.58 -0.31
C GLU A 224 -12.27 7.06 -0.54
N LEU A 225 -13.29 6.50 -1.20
CA LEU A 225 -13.30 5.10 -1.62
C LEU A 225 -12.25 4.86 -2.71
N GLY A 226 -11.59 3.69 -2.69
CA GLY A 226 -10.57 3.32 -3.69
C GLY A 226 -9.15 3.79 -3.39
N MET A 227 -8.89 4.26 -2.16
CA MET A 227 -7.55 4.57 -1.68
C MET A 227 -6.81 3.29 -1.26
N ILE A 228 -5.57 3.13 -1.74
CA ILE A 228 -4.66 2.06 -1.32
C ILE A 228 -3.99 2.52 -0.03
N ASP A 229 -4.29 1.85 1.08
CA ASP A 229 -3.82 2.22 2.42
C ASP A 229 -2.74 1.28 2.98
N SER A 230 -2.43 0.20 2.27
CA SER A 230 -1.28 -0.66 2.53
C SER A 230 -0.82 -1.36 1.25
N PHE A 231 0.50 -1.47 1.08
CA PHE A 231 1.11 -2.47 0.21
C PHE A 231 1.48 -3.66 1.14
N THR A 232 0.47 -4.45 1.52
CA THR A 232 0.50 -5.44 2.61
C THR A 232 1.30 -6.70 2.27
N ALA A 233 2.55 -6.55 1.82
CA ALA A 233 3.51 -7.65 1.80
C ALA A 233 4.24 -7.80 3.15
N GLY A 234 4.57 -6.69 3.81
CA GLY A 234 5.49 -6.66 4.96
C GLY A 234 4.89 -6.75 6.36
N ASP A 235 3.58 -6.59 6.55
CA ASP A 235 2.95 -6.64 7.90
C ASP A 235 2.56 -8.04 8.36
N HIS A 236 2.59 -9.01 7.45
CA HIS A 236 2.53 -10.43 7.79
C HIS A 236 3.91 -10.90 8.26
N THR A 237 4.38 -10.37 9.40
CA THR A 237 5.62 -10.84 10.06
C THR A 237 5.40 -12.07 10.95
N GLY A 238 4.21 -12.68 10.90
CA GLY A 238 4.03 -14.09 11.27
C GLY A 238 4.56 -15.01 10.16
N ASN A 239 4.52 -16.33 10.38
CA ASN A 239 4.69 -17.29 9.29
C ASN A 239 3.73 -16.87 8.17
N VAL A 240 4.27 -16.55 6.99
CA VAL A 240 3.43 -16.34 5.81
C VAL A 240 2.62 -17.62 5.64
N LEU A 241 1.29 -17.48 5.53
CA LEU A 241 0.46 -18.63 5.21
C LEU A 241 0.78 -19.05 3.78
N GLU A 242 1.68 -20.01 3.63
CA GLU A 242 2.01 -20.60 2.35
C GLU A 242 0.93 -21.63 1.97
N PRO A 243 0.47 -21.66 0.71
CA PRO A 243 -0.47 -22.68 0.26
C PRO A 243 0.14 -24.07 0.41
N ASP A 244 -0.49 -24.92 1.22
CA ASP A 244 -0.12 -26.33 1.32
C ASP A 244 -0.71 -27.09 0.14
N LEU A 245 0.05 -27.14 -0.95
CA LEU A 245 -0.33 -27.86 -2.17
C LEU A 245 -0.23 -29.38 -2.01
N SER A 246 0.15 -29.91 -0.85
CA SER A 246 0.18 -31.35 -0.58
C SER A 246 -1.11 -31.92 0.01
N ARG A 247 -2.08 -31.04 0.31
CA ARG A 247 -3.40 -31.42 0.86
C ARG A 247 -4.16 -32.38 -0.03
N GLU A 248 -5.02 -33.21 0.57
CA GLU A 248 -5.87 -34.16 -0.16
C GLU A 248 -6.85 -33.49 -1.13
N ASP A 249 -7.24 -32.24 -0.84
CA ASP A 249 -8.14 -31.45 -1.68
C ASP A 249 -7.40 -30.59 -2.72
N ALA A 250 -6.08 -30.79 -2.88
CA ALA A 250 -5.28 -30.17 -3.92
C ALA A 250 -5.27 -31.02 -5.21
N SER A 251 -5.56 -30.40 -6.34
CA SER A 251 -5.42 -31.01 -7.66
C SER A 251 -4.25 -30.40 -8.42
N HIS A 252 -3.56 -31.22 -9.21
CA HIS A 252 -2.38 -30.81 -9.94
C HIS A 252 -2.49 -31.17 -11.41
N THR A 253 -1.98 -30.30 -12.27
CA THR A 253 -1.83 -30.56 -13.69
C THR A 253 -0.59 -29.87 -14.23
N SER A 254 -0.22 -30.13 -15.47
CA SER A 254 0.94 -29.50 -16.08
C SER A 254 0.68 -29.20 -17.55
N ILE A 255 1.20 -28.07 -18.00
CA ILE A 255 1.11 -27.61 -19.39
C ILE A 255 2.49 -27.23 -19.92
N GLN A 256 2.63 -27.33 -21.23
CA GLN A 256 3.77 -26.84 -22.00
C GLN A 256 3.26 -26.07 -23.20
N PHE A 257 3.92 -24.97 -23.52
CA PHE A 257 3.62 -24.13 -24.67
C PHE A 257 4.53 -24.54 -25.83
N GLY A 258 3.98 -24.76 -27.02
CA GLY A 258 4.78 -25.10 -28.20
C GLY A 258 5.78 -24.00 -28.59
N SER A 259 5.43 -22.75 -28.28
CA SER A 259 6.24 -21.53 -28.47
C SER A 259 7.27 -21.29 -27.36
N LEU A 260 7.29 -22.12 -26.32
CA LEU A 260 8.24 -22.05 -25.20
C LEU A 260 8.71 -23.47 -24.83
N PRO A 261 9.47 -24.14 -25.71
CA PRO A 261 9.95 -25.49 -25.44
C PRO A 261 10.94 -25.50 -24.28
N GLY A 262 10.91 -26.57 -23.47
CA GLY A 262 11.84 -26.74 -22.35
C GLY A 262 11.43 -26.00 -21.07
N VAL A 263 10.22 -25.46 -21.00
CA VAL A 263 9.61 -24.96 -19.77
C VAL A 263 8.29 -25.69 -19.52
N THR A 264 8.19 -26.34 -18.37
CA THR A 264 6.94 -26.96 -17.88
C THR A 264 6.30 -26.08 -16.83
N PHE A 265 5.02 -25.77 -16.99
CA PHE A 265 4.23 -25.09 -15.97
C PHE A 265 3.41 -26.11 -15.19
N ARG A 266 3.70 -26.27 -13.91
CA ARG A 266 2.86 -27.02 -12.97
C ARG A 266 1.80 -26.07 -12.41
N LEU A 267 0.53 -26.44 -12.56
CA LEU A 267 -0.59 -25.72 -11.97
C LEU A 267 -1.20 -26.55 -10.86
N SER A 268 -1.58 -25.89 -9.77
CA SER A 268 -2.16 -26.53 -8.59
C SER A 268 -3.38 -25.74 -8.13
N ARG A 269 -4.48 -26.44 -7.81
CA ARG A 269 -5.72 -25.83 -7.31
C ARG A 269 -6.09 -26.40 -5.95
N LEU A 270 -6.32 -25.55 -4.97
CA LEU A 270 -6.92 -25.94 -3.68
C LEU A 270 -8.45 -25.82 -3.77
N GLN A 271 -9.17 -26.88 -3.41
CA GLN A 271 -10.63 -26.84 -3.40
C GLN A 271 -11.17 -26.01 -2.23
N SER A 272 -10.66 -26.24 -1.02
CA SER A 272 -11.14 -25.54 0.19
C SER A 272 -10.16 -24.44 0.61
N ALA A 273 -10.66 -23.47 1.37
CA ALA A 273 -9.83 -22.45 1.97
C ALA A 273 -8.75 -23.06 2.90
N GLN A 274 -7.69 -22.31 3.12
CA GLN A 274 -6.66 -22.60 4.12
C GLN A 274 -6.55 -21.42 5.07
N SER A 275 -6.62 -21.68 6.37
CA SER A 275 -6.38 -20.69 7.40
C SER A 275 -5.39 -21.26 8.43
N ASP A 276 -4.69 -20.36 9.12
CA ASP A 276 -3.81 -20.70 10.23
C ASP A 276 -4.21 -19.81 11.42
N PRO A 277 -4.47 -20.35 12.63
CA PRO A 277 -4.77 -19.55 13.81
C PRO A 277 -3.72 -18.50 14.17
N ALA A 278 -2.48 -18.65 13.70
CA ALA A 278 -1.38 -17.70 13.88
C ALA A 278 -1.29 -16.63 12.77
N PHE A 279 -2.18 -16.67 11.77
CA PHE A 279 -2.21 -15.74 10.64
C PHE A 279 -3.58 -15.07 10.53
N ASP A 280 -3.62 -13.74 10.55
CA ASP A 280 -4.85 -12.97 10.32
C ASP A 280 -5.13 -12.91 8.81
N GLY A 281 -5.92 -13.88 8.32
CA GLY A 281 -6.30 -14.04 6.93
C GLY A 281 -6.49 -15.50 6.52
N GLU A 282 -6.88 -15.73 5.27
CA GLU A 282 -7.00 -17.07 4.69
C GLU A 282 -6.58 -17.08 3.22
N ILE A 283 -6.04 -18.21 2.77
CA ILE A 283 -5.97 -18.53 1.35
C ILE A 283 -7.38 -18.98 0.96
N PRO A 284 -8.05 -18.28 0.03
CA PRO A 284 -9.44 -18.58 -0.31
C PRO A 284 -9.58 -19.94 -0.98
N ALA A 285 -10.78 -20.50 -0.90
CA ALA A 285 -11.19 -21.65 -1.71
C ALA A 285 -10.99 -21.35 -3.20
N GLY A 286 -10.59 -22.36 -3.98
CA GLY A 286 -10.32 -22.19 -5.41
C GLY A 286 -8.95 -21.58 -5.73
N TRP A 287 -8.08 -21.35 -4.73
CA TRP A 287 -6.73 -20.82 -4.95
C TRP A 287 -5.99 -21.56 -6.07
N LEU A 288 -5.42 -20.79 -6.99
CA LEU A 288 -4.68 -21.30 -8.16
C LEU A 288 -3.20 -20.89 -8.05
N ALA A 289 -2.31 -21.88 -8.00
CA ALA A 289 -0.87 -21.69 -7.97
C ALA A 289 -0.23 -22.19 -9.28
N ILE A 290 0.79 -21.47 -9.75
CA ILE A 290 1.47 -21.72 -11.02
C ILE A 290 2.97 -21.64 -10.80
N VAL A 291 3.69 -22.68 -11.19
CA VAL A 291 5.15 -22.74 -11.12
C VAL A 291 5.69 -23.17 -12.48
N GLY A 292 6.39 -22.27 -13.15
CA GLY A 292 7.13 -22.55 -14.39
C GLY A 292 8.55 -22.96 -14.07
N THR A 293 8.96 -24.14 -14.53
CA THR A 293 10.31 -24.68 -14.34
C THR A 293 10.98 -24.99 -15.67
N ARG A 294 12.25 -24.63 -15.81
CA ARG A 294 13.07 -24.99 -16.96
C ARG A 294 13.46 -26.45 -16.86
N ASP A 295 13.08 -27.27 -17.84
CA ASP A 295 13.22 -28.73 -17.82
C ASP A 295 14.69 -29.18 -17.71
N SER A 296 15.62 -28.40 -18.27
CA SER A 296 17.05 -28.73 -18.31
C SER A 296 17.77 -28.51 -16.99
N SER A 297 17.33 -27.56 -16.17
CA SER A 297 18.03 -27.14 -14.94
C SER A 297 17.19 -27.31 -13.68
N GLY A 298 15.87 -27.47 -13.81
CA GLY A 298 14.93 -27.38 -12.69
C GLY A 298 14.77 -25.95 -12.14
N GLU A 299 15.35 -24.95 -12.80
CA GLU A 299 15.26 -23.55 -12.38
C GLU A 299 13.81 -23.06 -12.47
N VAL A 300 13.32 -22.44 -11.39
CA VAL A 300 12.02 -21.78 -11.38
C VAL A 300 12.14 -20.47 -12.15
N VAL A 301 11.46 -20.38 -13.29
CA VAL A 301 11.45 -19.21 -14.17
C VAL A 301 10.18 -18.37 -14.01
N HIS A 302 9.17 -18.90 -13.34
CA HIS A 302 7.95 -18.19 -12.97
C HIS A 302 7.32 -18.83 -11.74
N GLN A 303 6.83 -18.01 -10.80
CA GLN A 303 6.04 -18.49 -9.67
C GLN A 303 5.00 -17.43 -9.32
N SER A 304 3.73 -17.83 -9.29
CA SER A 304 2.62 -16.96 -8.91
C SER A 304 1.49 -17.77 -8.30
N GLY A 305 0.66 -17.11 -7.49
CA GLY A 305 -0.59 -17.68 -7.00
C GLY A 305 -1.61 -16.59 -6.73
N GLY A 306 -2.88 -16.93 -6.80
CA GLY A 306 -3.96 -15.98 -6.53
C GLY A 306 -5.29 -16.67 -6.30
N ALA A 307 -6.26 -15.86 -5.88
CA ALA A 307 -7.65 -16.30 -5.78
C ALA A 307 -8.12 -16.79 -7.16
N GLY A 308 -8.66 -18.01 -7.20
CA GLY A 308 -9.20 -18.63 -8.40
C GLY A 308 -10.68 -18.96 -8.22
N PRO A 309 -11.35 -19.38 -9.29
CA PRO A 309 -12.77 -19.65 -9.28
C PRO A 309 -13.13 -20.91 -8.47
N THR A 310 -14.30 -20.85 -7.87
CA THR A 310 -15.00 -21.91 -7.16
C THR A 310 -16.11 -22.49 -8.02
N GLU A 311 -16.62 -23.64 -7.61
CA GLU A 311 -17.70 -24.39 -8.24
C GLU A 311 -19.01 -23.61 -8.32
N THR A 312 -19.17 -22.60 -7.46
CA THR A 312 -20.35 -21.73 -7.39
C THR A 312 -20.22 -20.42 -8.17
N ASP A 313 -19.03 -20.11 -8.68
CA ASP A 313 -18.82 -18.86 -9.39
C ASP A 313 -19.53 -18.83 -10.74
N THR A 314 -19.92 -17.63 -11.13
CA THR A 314 -20.46 -17.33 -12.46
C THR A 314 -19.57 -16.31 -13.14
N ALA A 315 -19.71 -16.16 -14.46
CA ALA A 315 -19.01 -15.12 -15.19
C ALA A 315 -19.26 -13.74 -14.54
N PRO A 316 -18.22 -12.89 -14.40
CA PRO A 316 -18.38 -11.55 -13.89
C PRO A 316 -19.41 -10.75 -14.71
N PRO A 317 -20.21 -9.88 -14.07
CA PRO A 317 -21.33 -9.18 -14.73
C PRO A 317 -20.88 -8.22 -15.85
N ASP A 318 -19.61 -7.83 -15.86
CA ASP A 318 -18.97 -6.98 -16.87
C ASP A 318 -18.40 -7.76 -18.06
N VAL A 319 -18.36 -9.10 -18.00
CA VAL A 319 -17.91 -9.95 -19.10
C VAL A 319 -19.09 -10.24 -20.03
N PRO A 320 -18.96 -10.02 -21.36
CA PRO A 320 -20.00 -10.35 -22.32
C PRO A 320 -20.43 -11.82 -22.25
N HIS A 321 -21.74 -12.10 -22.37
CA HIS A 321 -22.26 -13.46 -22.33
C HIS A 321 -21.72 -14.37 -23.44
N ASP A 322 -21.29 -13.78 -24.55
CA ASP A 322 -20.70 -14.40 -25.72
C ASP A 322 -19.18 -14.20 -25.79
N PHE A 323 -18.52 -13.96 -24.65
CA PHE A 323 -17.07 -13.82 -24.61
C PHE A 323 -16.38 -15.09 -25.13
N GLU A 324 -15.56 -14.91 -26.17
CA GLU A 324 -14.70 -15.95 -26.72
C GLU A 324 -13.24 -15.68 -26.35
N ILE A 325 -12.50 -16.75 -26.07
CA ILE A 325 -11.06 -16.65 -25.83
C ILE A 325 -10.40 -16.10 -27.10
N PRO A 326 -9.63 -14.99 -27.00
CA PRO A 326 -8.96 -14.44 -28.16
C PRO A 326 -8.08 -15.48 -28.84
N ALA A 327 -8.15 -15.54 -30.17
CA ALA A 327 -7.29 -16.43 -30.95
C ALA A 327 -5.82 -16.13 -30.63
N ALA A 328 -5.12 -17.14 -30.11
CA ALA A 328 -3.71 -17.07 -29.77
C ALA A 328 -2.91 -18.08 -30.59
N ASN A 329 -1.66 -17.74 -30.89
CA ASN A 329 -0.76 -18.60 -31.66
C ASN A 329 -0.34 -19.86 -30.90
N ASP A 330 -0.46 -19.83 -29.57
CA ASP A 330 -0.16 -20.96 -28.71
C ASP A 330 -1.17 -20.99 -27.56
N MET A 331 -1.99 -22.04 -27.55
CA MET A 331 -3.13 -22.20 -26.65
C MET A 331 -3.16 -23.62 -26.13
N VAL A 332 -3.28 -23.76 -24.81
CA VAL A 332 -3.28 -25.05 -24.14
C VAL A 332 -4.48 -25.13 -23.21
N THR A 333 -5.28 -26.17 -23.37
CA THR A 333 -6.43 -26.46 -22.52
C THR A 333 -6.06 -27.50 -21.47
N PHE A 334 -6.52 -27.31 -20.24
CA PHE A 334 -6.28 -28.20 -19.11
C PHE A 334 -7.46 -28.19 -18.12
N GLY A 335 -7.44 -29.14 -17.19
CA GLY A 335 -8.45 -29.25 -16.14
C GLY A 335 -7.84 -29.67 -14.81
N PHE A 336 -8.65 -29.62 -13.77
CA PHE A 336 -8.32 -30.11 -12.43
C PHE A 336 -9.31 -31.19 -12.02
N ASP A 337 -8.81 -32.29 -11.44
CA ASP A 337 -9.64 -33.41 -10.98
C ASP A 337 -10.62 -33.00 -9.88
N ASN A 338 -10.22 -32.04 -9.04
CA ASN A 338 -11.07 -31.45 -8.00
C ASN A 338 -12.03 -30.36 -8.52
N PHE A 339 -12.04 -30.07 -9.83
CA PHE A 339 -12.95 -29.11 -10.46
C PHE A 339 -13.38 -29.54 -11.88
N PRO A 340 -14.04 -30.70 -12.03
CA PRO A 340 -14.30 -31.30 -13.34
C PRO A 340 -15.32 -30.54 -14.20
N GLN A 341 -16.06 -29.59 -13.61
CA GLN A 341 -17.06 -28.78 -14.31
C GLN A 341 -16.45 -27.58 -15.03
N ALA A 342 -15.18 -27.27 -14.73
CA ALA A 342 -14.43 -26.17 -15.32
C ALA A 342 -13.42 -26.71 -16.35
N THR A 343 -13.31 -25.99 -17.46
CA THR A 343 -12.21 -26.15 -18.42
C THR A 343 -11.37 -24.89 -18.38
N PHE A 344 -10.06 -25.04 -18.19
CA PHE A 344 -9.13 -23.92 -18.16
C PHE A 344 -8.37 -23.85 -19.47
N THR A 345 -8.06 -22.65 -19.91
CA THR A 345 -7.26 -22.41 -21.11
C THR A 345 -6.19 -21.39 -20.80
N ALA A 346 -4.95 -21.71 -21.18
CA ALA A 346 -3.84 -20.78 -21.15
C ALA A 346 -3.44 -20.40 -22.57
N THR A 347 -3.26 -19.11 -22.83
CA THR A 347 -2.73 -18.61 -24.10
C THR A 347 -1.38 -17.98 -23.87
N ARG A 348 -0.47 -18.09 -24.85
CA ARG A 348 0.80 -17.36 -24.86
C ARG A 348 0.90 -16.46 -26.08
N ALA A 349 1.05 -15.16 -25.85
CA ALA A 349 1.15 -14.17 -26.91
C ALA A 349 2.52 -14.25 -27.60
N SER A 350 2.55 -14.31 -28.93
CA SER A 350 3.80 -14.28 -29.70
C SER A 350 4.31 -12.86 -29.99
N THR A 351 3.43 -11.86 -29.87
CA THR A 351 3.71 -10.45 -30.13
C THR A 351 3.17 -9.61 -28.99
N GLU A 352 3.67 -8.39 -28.87
CA GLU A 352 3.08 -7.40 -27.98
C GLU A 352 1.61 -7.20 -28.32
N GLN A 353 0.76 -7.26 -27.29
CA GLN A 353 -0.66 -6.98 -27.39
C GLN A 353 -0.94 -5.65 -26.72
N VAL A 354 -1.65 -4.79 -27.44
CA VAL A 354 -2.08 -3.48 -26.98
C VAL A 354 -3.59 -3.49 -26.93
N THR A 355 -4.14 -3.28 -25.74
CA THR A 355 -5.59 -3.14 -25.55
C THR A 355 -5.90 -1.73 -25.12
N GLU A 356 -6.74 -1.04 -25.89
CA GLU A 356 -7.25 0.28 -25.54
C GLU A 356 -8.61 0.15 -24.87
N SER A 357 -8.78 0.83 -23.74
CA SER A 357 -10.03 0.89 -22.99
C SER A 357 -10.35 2.34 -22.61
N PRO A 358 -11.59 2.64 -22.17
CA PRO A 358 -11.93 3.95 -21.62
C PRO A 358 -11.05 4.37 -20.43
N TRP A 359 -10.36 3.42 -19.81
CA TRP A 359 -9.49 3.61 -18.64
C TRP A 359 -8.00 3.69 -19.00
N GLY A 360 -7.65 3.58 -20.29
CA GLY A 360 -6.28 3.72 -20.79
C GLY A 360 -5.80 2.54 -21.65
N LYS A 361 -4.51 2.59 -22.00
CA LYS A 361 -3.81 1.60 -22.83
C LYS A 361 -3.11 0.57 -21.95
N SER A 362 -3.47 -0.71 -22.08
CA SER A 362 -2.73 -1.83 -21.51
C SER A 362 -1.74 -2.36 -22.56
N VAL A 363 -0.47 -2.50 -22.20
CA VAL A 363 0.57 -3.09 -23.04
C VAL A 363 1.02 -4.39 -22.40
N ARG A 364 0.83 -5.51 -23.12
CA ARG A 364 1.28 -6.84 -22.72
C ARG A 364 2.38 -7.26 -23.67
N GLY A 365 3.60 -7.42 -23.16
CA GLY A 365 4.76 -7.77 -23.97
C GLY A 365 4.64 -9.13 -24.67
N ALA A 366 5.47 -9.36 -25.68
CA ALA A 366 5.60 -10.69 -26.28
C ALA A 366 5.97 -11.74 -25.21
N GLY A 367 5.35 -12.90 -25.26
CA GLY A 367 5.49 -13.96 -24.26
C GLY A 367 4.52 -13.87 -23.09
N TRP A 368 3.64 -12.86 -23.03
CA TRP A 368 2.57 -12.78 -22.03
C TRP A 368 1.72 -14.04 -22.03
N ILE A 369 1.42 -14.58 -20.84
CA ILE A 369 0.55 -15.73 -20.65
C ILE A 369 -0.75 -15.24 -20.00
N GLU A 370 -1.89 -15.64 -20.57
CA GLU A 370 -3.20 -15.32 -20.03
C GLU A 370 -4.01 -16.59 -19.79
N LEU A 371 -4.78 -16.59 -18.70
CA LEU A 371 -5.60 -17.71 -18.26
C LEU A 371 -7.07 -17.36 -18.35
N PHE A 372 -7.84 -18.34 -18.81
CA PHE A 372 -9.28 -18.27 -18.96
C PHE A 372 -9.90 -19.50 -18.32
N ILE A 373 -11.16 -19.35 -17.90
CA ILE A 373 -12.01 -20.47 -17.47
C ILE A 373 -13.27 -20.48 -18.32
N THR A 374 -13.70 -21.68 -18.67
CA THR A 374 -15.06 -21.98 -19.11
C THR A 374 -15.72 -22.82 -18.03
N LEU A 375 -16.77 -22.29 -17.41
CA LEU A 375 -17.55 -22.96 -16.36
C LEU A 375 -19.03 -22.82 -16.66
N ASN A 376 -19.76 -23.94 -16.62
CA ASN A 376 -21.20 -23.99 -16.88
C ASN A 376 -21.62 -23.33 -18.22
N GLY A 377 -20.73 -23.38 -19.23
CA GLY A 377 -20.98 -22.84 -20.56
C GLY A 377 -20.67 -21.34 -20.74
N ALA A 378 -20.25 -20.63 -19.69
CA ALA A 378 -19.76 -19.26 -19.77
C ALA A 378 -18.23 -19.22 -19.70
N THR A 379 -17.60 -18.31 -20.45
CA THR A 379 -16.13 -18.17 -20.50
C THR A 379 -15.70 -16.77 -20.10
N TRP A 380 -14.65 -16.65 -19.29
CA TRP A 380 -14.12 -15.34 -18.87
C TRP A 380 -12.62 -15.39 -18.54
N PRO A 381 -11.91 -14.23 -18.60
CA PRO A 381 -10.51 -14.14 -18.19
C PRO A 381 -10.35 -14.26 -16.67
N LEU A 382 -9.28 -14.93 -16.23
CA LEU A 382 -8.91 -15.08 -14.83
C LEU A 382 -7.76 -14.16 -14.43
N SER A 383 -6.60 -14.36 -15.06
CA SER A 383 -5.37 -13.65 -14.72
C SER A 383 -4.38 -13.74 -15.88
N GLY A 384 -3.34 -12.92 -15.81
CA GLY A 384 -2.24 -12.99 -16.77
C GLY A 384 -0.92 -12.55 -16.14
N PHE A 385 0.17 -13.00 -16.73
CA PHE A 385 1.51 -12.70 -16.26
C PHE A 385 2.50 -12.63 -17.43
N ALA A 386 3.61 -11.92 -17.21
CA ALA A 386 4.71 -11.92 -18.16
C ALA A 386 5.35 -13.33 -18.18
N GLY A 387 5.22 -14.04 -19.30
CA GLY A 387 5.85 -15.35 -19.43
C GLY A 387 7.37 -15.23 -19.57
N PRO A 388 8.10 -16.31 -19.26
CA PRO A 388 9.54 -16.36 -19.47
C PRO A 388 9.89 -16.08 -20.93
N PRO A 389 11.04 -15.42 -21.19
CA PRO A 389 11.58 -15.34 -22.54
C PRO A 389 11.85 -16.75 -23.07
N ALA A 390 11.67 -16.92 -24.38
CA ALA A 390 11.90 -18.18 -25.08
C ALA A 390 13.38 -18.59 -25.10
#